data_AF-A0A0U1DL58-F1
#
_entry.id   AF-A0A0U1DL58-F1
#
_cell.length_a   1.000
_cell.length_b   1.000
_cell.length_c   1.000
_cell.angle_alpha   90.00
_cell.angle_beta   90.00
_cell.angle_gamma   90.00
#
_symmetry.space_group_name_H-M   'P 1'
#
loop_
_entity.id
_entity.type
_entity.pdbx_description
1 polymer ?
#
loop_
_entity_poly.entity_id
_entity_poly.type
_entity_poly.pdbx_seq_one_letter_code
_entity_poly.pdbx_strand_id
1 'polypeptide(L)' 'MAQKPVANALTLELEPVVEAELRRHLDTEVLWYAHDYVPFDQGENFAFLGGRDWDPSQVTLPKTVTDAWRSC' A
#
# COMPACT_ATOMS: atom_id res chain seq x y z
N MET A 1 -13.04 -13.25 20.25
CA MET A 1 -13.53 -14.09 19.14
C MET A 1 -14.51 -13.25 18.33
N ALA A 2 -14.27 -13.01 17.04
CA ALA A 2 -15.22 -12.26 16.21
C ALA A 2 -16.47 -13.11 15.95
N GLN A 3 -17.66 -12.57 16.25
CA GLN A 3 -18.92 -13.24 15.97
C GLN A 3 -19.10 -13.30 14.45
N LYS A 4 -19.28 -14.49 13.88
CA LYS A 4 -19.61 -14.63 12.47
C LYS A 4 -21.03 -14.08 12.25
N PRO A 5 -21.21 -13.07 11.39
CA PRO A 5 -22.54 -12.52 11.13
C PRO A 5 -23.43 -13.61 10.53
N VAL A 6 -24.66 -13.71 11.02
CA VAL A 6 -25.69 -14.57 10.41
C VAL A 6 -26.08 -13.91 9.09
N ALA A 7 -26.12 -14.69 8.01
CA ALA A 7 -26.52 -14.19 6.70
C ALA A 7 -27.91 -13.56 6.77
N ASN A 8 -28.01 -12.32 6.34
CA ASN A 8 -29.26 -11.59 6.18
C ASN A 8 -29.61 -11.46 4.68
N ALA A 9 -30.79 -10.92 4.38
CA ALA A 9 -31.26 -10.75 3.00
C ALA A 9 -30.23 -10.02 2.12
N LEU A 10 -29.61 -8.95 2.63
CA LEU A 10 -28.61 -8.17 1.91
C LEU A 10 -27.37 -9.00 1.54
N THR A 11 -26.81 -9.77 2.46
CA THR A 11 -25.63 -10.60 2.18
C THR A 11 -25.91 -11.73 1.18
N LEU A 12 -27.14 -12.26 1.16
CA LEU A 12 -27.54 -13.31 0.21
C LEU A 12 -27.78 -12.73 -1.19
N GLU A 13 -28.37 -11.54 -1.29
CA GLU A 13 -28.59 -10.86 -2.56
C GLU A 13 -27.27 -10.39 -3.20
N LEU A 14 -26.29 -9.99 -2.39
CA LEU A 14 -24.98 -9.55 -2.86
C LEU A 14 -24.02 -10.68 -3.21
N GLU A 15 -24.24 -11.90 -2.73
CA GLU A 15 -23.36 -13.05 -2.96
C GLU A 15 -22.95 -13.25 -4.44
N PRO A 16 -23.88 -13.32 -5.42
CA PRO A 16 -23.50 -13.51 -6.82
C PRO A 16 -22.73 -12.31 -7.41
N VAL A 17 -22.99 -11.09 -6.92
CA VAL A 17 -22.28 -9.89 -7.37
C VAL A 17 -20.86 -9.87 -6.82
N VAL A 18 -20.70 -10.22 -5.53
CA VAL A 18 -19.38 -10.34 -4.90
C VAL A 18 -18.57 -11.45 -5.58
N GLU A 19 -19.17 -12.59 -5.90
CA GLU A 19 -18.47 -13.66 -6.63
C GLU A 19 -17.96 -13.17 -7.99
N ALA A 20 -18.81 -12.51 -8.77
CA ALA A 20 -18.45 -12.01 -10.10
C ALA A 20 -17.33 -10.96 -10.03
N GLU A 21 -17.44 -9.99 -9.11
CA GLU A 21 -16.44 -8.92 -8.96
C GLU A 21 -15.13 -9.41 -8.36
N LEU A 22 -15.18 -10.35 -7.41
CA LEU A 22 -13.98 -10.95 -6.85
C LEU A 22 -13.25 -11.78 -7.91
N ARG A 23 -13.98 -12.60 -8.69
CA ARG A 23 -13.38 -13.37 -9.79
C ARG A 23 -12.77 -12.44 -10.84
N ARG A 24 -13.49 -11.37 -11.24
CA ARG A 24 -12.96 -10.34 -12.15
C ARG A 24 -11.68 -9.69 -11.61
N HIS A 25 -11.62 -9.37 -10.32
CA HIS A 25 -10.44 -8.79 -9.69
C HIS A 25 -9.23 -9.72 -9.76
N LEU A 26 -9.41 -10.99 -9.36
CA LEU A 26 -8.34 -11.99 -9.36
C LEU A 26 -7.87 -12.34 -10.78
N ASP A 27 -8.79 -12.49 -11.73
CA ASP A 27 -8.45 -12.84 -13.13
C ASP A 27 -7.70 -11.71 -13.85
N THR A 28 -7.82 -10.46 -13.37
CA THR A 28 -7.17 -9.28 -13.95
C THR A 28 -6.06 -8.71 -13.08
N GLU A 29 -5.68 -9.43 -12.02
CA GLU A 29 -4.66 -8.93 -11.11
C GLU A 29 -3.29 -8.86 -11.79
N VAL A 30 -2.60 -7.75 -11.55
CA VAL A 30 -1.19 -7.59 -11.93
C VAL A 30 -0.42 -7.49 -10.63
N LEU A 31 0.24 -8.60 -10.27
CA LEU A 31 1.03 -8.67 -9.06
C LEU A 31 2.18 -7.66 -9.09
N TRP A 32 2.39 -7.00 -7.97
CA TRP A 32 3.51 -6.12 -7.74
C TRP A 32 3.99 -6.31 -6.31
N TYR A 33 5.28 -6.11 -6.08
CA TYR A 33 5.85 -6.17 -4.74
C TYR A 33 6.43 -4.81 -4.38
N ALA A 34 6.14 -4.32 -3.18
CA ALA A 34 6.59 -2.99 -2.76
C ALA A 34 8.11 -2.81 -2.83
N HIS A 35 8.87 -3.89 -2.59
CA HIS A 35 10.32 -3.86 -2.66
C HIS A 35 10.86 -3.71 -4.09
N ASP A 36 10.07 -4.00 -5.13
CA ASP A 36 10.50 -3.80 -6.53
C ASP A 36 10.57 -2.32 -6.92
N TYR A 37 9.87 -1.45 -6.18
CA TYR A 37 9.76 -0.01 -6.47
C TYR A 37 10.61 0.85 -5.53
N VAL A 38 11.36 0.24 -4.61
CA VAL A 38 12.25 0.95 -3.69
C VAL A 38 13.68 0.81 -4.18
N PRO A 39 14.38 1.91 -4.54
CA PRO A 39 15.77 1.86 -4.99
C PRO A 39 16.71 1.67 -3.79
N PHE A 40 16.79 0.45 -3.26
CA PHE A 40 17.59 0.14 -2.07
C PHE A 40 19.08 0.45 -2.22
N ASP A 41 19.61 0.47 -3.45
CA ASP A 41 21.00 0.86 -3.74
C ASP A 41 21.32 2.31 -3.33
N GLN A 42 20.30 3.16 -3.16
CA GLN A 42 20.45 4.54 -2.66
C GLN A 42 20.34 4.64 -1.13
N GLY A 43 20.10 3.51 -0.45
CA GLY A 43 19.97 3.45 0.99
C GLY A 43 21.28 3.66 1.72
N GLU A 44 21.24 4.42 2.80
CA GLU A 44 22.39 4.67 3.68
C GLU A 44 21.99 4.54 5.15
N ASN A 45 22.98 4.29 6.01
CA ASN A 45 22.74 4.18 7.44
C ASN A 45 22.44 5.55 8.07
N PHE A 46 21.60 5.55 9.10
CA PHE A 46 21.45 6.69 10.00
C PHE A 46 22.66 6.85 10.94
N ALA A 47 22.82 8.02 11.58
CA ALA A 47 23.99 8.29 12.43
C ALA A 47 24.15 7.28 13.58
N PHE A 48 23.04 6.75 14.10
CA PHE A 48 23.04 5.70 15.12
C PHE A 48 23.81 4.43 14.71
N LEU A 49 23.81 4.10 13.41
CA LEU A 49 24.52 2.95 12.84
C LEU A 49 25.80 3.36 12.09
N GLY A 50 26.37 4.53 12.42
CA GLY A 50 27.62 5.01 11.85
C GLY A 50 27.50 5.69 10.47
N GLY A 51 26.28 6.05 10.04
CA GLY A 51 26.05 6.84 8.84
C GLY A 51 25.74 8.31 9.15
N ARG A 52 24.72 8.88 8.51
CA ARG A 52 24.32 10.30 8.69
C ARG A 52 22.83 10.43 8.93
N ASP A 53 22.44 11.41 9.73
CA ASP A 53 21.02 11.71 9.94
C ASP A 53 20.43 12.47 8.75
N TRP A 54 19.10 12.47 8.69
CA TRP A 54 18.36 13.15 7.65
C TRP A 54 18.57 14.66 7.69
N ASP A 55 18.68 15.27 6.52
CA ASP A 55 18.78 16.72 6.31
C ASP A 55 17.86 17.14 5.15
N PRO A 56 17.21 18.32 5.19
CA PRO A 56 16.34 18.78 4.12
C PRO A 56 16.98 18.79 2.72
N SER A 57 18.29 18.96 2.60
CA SER A 57 19.02 18.91 1.32
C SER A 57 18.98 17.54 0.64
N GLN A 58 18.65 16.47 1.37
CA GLN A 58 18.53 15.12 0.82
C GLN A 58 17.26 14.94 -0.04
N VAL A 59 16.29 15.85 0.05
CA VAL A 59 15.07 15.79 -0.75
C VAL A 59 15.29 16.49 -2.09
N THR A 60 15.31 15.70 -3.17
CA THR A 60 15.46 16.21 -4.54
C THR A 60 14.14 16.36 -5.29
N LEU A 61 13.06 15.80 -4.75
CA LEU A 61 11.73 15.84 -5.36
C LEU A 61 11.01 17.16 -5.09
N PRO A 62 10.12 17.62 -6.00
CA PRO A 62 9.30 18.80 -5.78
C PRO A 62 8.42 18.66 -4.53
N LYS A 63 8.29 19.73 -3.75
CA LYS A 63 7.53 19.75 -2.50
C LYS A 63 6.07 19.32 -2.67
N THR A 64 5.45 19.67 -3.80
CA THR A 64 4.07 19.27 -4.11
C THR A 64 3.87 17.76 -4.16
N VAL A 65 4.88 17.02 -4.66
CA VAL A 65 4.86 15.55 -4.72
C VAL A 65 5.00 14.97 -3.32
N THR A 66 5.97 15.46 -2.54
CA THR A 66 6.21 14.95 -1.18
C THR A 66 5.09 15.30 -0.20
N ASP A 67 4.41 16.43 -0.39
CA ASP A 67 3.28 16.84 0.45
C ASP A 67 2.05 15.97 0.16
N ALA A 68 1.80 15.63 -1.10
CA ALA A 68 0.71 14.71 -1.48
C ALA A 68 0.84 13.34 -0.80
N TRP A 69 2.06 12.81 -0.66
CA TRP A 69 2.30 11.53 0.01
C TRP A 69 2.10 11.55 1.52
N ARG A 70 2.18 12.72 2.16
CA ARG A 70 2.04 12.87 3.62
C ARG A 70 0.61 13.19 4.07
N SER A 71 -0.29 13.45 3.12
CA SER A 71 -1.64 13.95 3.40
C SER A 71 -2.74 12.89 3.47
N CYS A 72 -2.41 11.60 3.32
CA CYS A 72 -3.30 10.48 3.63
C CYS A 72 -3.08 10.01 5.07
#